data_AF-A0A7S1MZF6-F1
#
_entry.id   AF-A0A7S1MZF6-F1
#
_cell.length_a   1.000
_cell.length_b   1.000
_cell.length_c   1.000
_cell.angle_alpha   90.00
_cell.angle_beta   90.00
_cell.angle_gamma   90.00
#
_symmetry.space_group_name_H-M   'P 1'
#
loop_
_entity.id
_entity.type
_entity.pdbx_description
1 polymer ?
#
loop_
_entity_poly.entity_id
_entity_poly.type
_entity_poly.pdbx_seq_one_letter_code
_entity_poly.pdbx_strand_id
1 'polypeptide(L)'
;DTFDSCFPTRIGRHGTALVHHQEGAEGGNKDGSGDDASTYKGSGRINITNRRFKTQYREVLDPTCDCHVCRQGFSRAYLHHLFKAREPLGHQLLAIHNLRYMNNLMARIRSAIWRDEI
;
A
#
# COMPACT_ATOMS: atom_id res chain seq x y z
N ASP A 1 11.99 -17.50 13.69
CA ASP A 1 10.58 -17.10 13.59
C ASP A 1 10.29 -16.71 12.14
N THR A 2 9.30 -17.34 11.50
CA THR A 2 9.01 -17.19 10.06
C THR A 2 7.58 -16.72 9.88
N PHE A 3 7.39 -15.65 9.11
CA PHE A 3 6.07 -15.07 8.85
C PHE A 3 5.59 -15.50 7.47
N ASP A 4 4.46 -16.22 7.41
CA ASP A 4 3.73 -16.50 6.17
C ASP A 4 2.40 -15.73 6.19
N SER A 5 2.11 -14.99 5.12
CA SER A 5 0.89 -14.19 5.07
C SER A 5 0.38 -13.94 3.65
N CYS A 6 -0.87 -14.34 3.42
CA CYS A 6 -1.63 -14.00 2.22
C CYS A 6 -2.20 -12.57 2.23
N PHE A 7 -2.05 -11.84 3.34
CA PHE A 7 -2.65 -10.52 3.53
C PHE A 7 -2.24 -9.49 2.45
N PRO A 8 -0.94 -9.23 2.17
CA PRO A 8 -0.53 -8.17 1.24
C PRO A 8 -1.06 -8.37 -0.19
N THR A 9 -1.16 -9.62 -0.63
CA THR A 9 -1.66 -9.98 -1.95
C THR A 9 -3.18 -10.01 -1.99
N ARG A 10 -3.85 -10.48 -0.93
CA ARG A 10 -5.32 -10.46 -0.79
C ARG A 10 -5.84 -9.03 -0.90
N ILE A 11 -5.28 -8.10 -0.14
CA ILE A 11 -5.76 -6.70 -0.12
C ILE A 11 -5.41 -5.96 -1.42
N GLY A 12 -4.29 -6.34 -2.08
CA GLY A 12 -3.88 -5.79 -3.37
C GLY A 12 -4.87 -6.12 -4.49
N ARG A 13 -5.47 -7.33 -4.48
CA ARG A 13 -6.53 -7.71 -5.42
C ARG A 13 -7.80 -6.86 -5.26
N HIS A 14 -8.04 -6.34 -4.06
CA HIS A 14 -9.19 -5.47 -3.80
C HIS A 14 -8.85 -3.97 -3.92
N GLY A 15 -7.69 -3.62 -4.53
CA GLY A 15 -7.31 -2.24 -4.79
C GLY A 15 -6.70 -1.51 -3.60
N THR A 16 -6.39 -2.22 -2.50
CA THR A 16 -5.77 -1.62 -1.32
C THR A 16 -4.25 -1.72 -1.38
N ALA A 17 -3.57 -0.58 -1.24
CA ALA A 17 -2.12 -0.48 -1.13
C ALA A 17 -1.70 -0.05 0.29
N LEU A 18 -0.59 -0.61 0.78
CA LEU A 18 0.06 -0.23 2.04
C LEU A 18 1.04 0.93 1.79
N VAL A 19 1.03 1.99 2.59
CA VAL A 19 1.90 3.18 2.38
C VAL A 19 2.50 3.68 3.69
N HIS A 20 3.70 4.26 3.64
CA HIS A 20 4.41 4.79 4.83
C HIS A 20 4.01 6.24 5.19
N HIS A 21 3.44 7.03 4.29
CA HIS A 21 3.04 8.41 4.59
C HIS A 21 1.66 8.69 3.99
N GLN A 22 0.69 9.06 4.83
CA GLN A 22 -0.62 9.50 4.35
C GLN A 22 -0.62 11.02 4.23
N GLU A 23 -0.43 11.53 3.01
CA GLU A 23 -0.93 12.87 2.68
C GLU A 23 -2.44 12.77 2.51
N GLY A 24 -3.21 13.39 3.42
CA GLY A 24 -4.67 13.48 3.32
C GLY A 24 -5.43 12.25 3.83
N ALA A 25 -5.31 11.96 5.12
CA ALA A 25 -6.23 11.11 5.86
C ALA A 25 -7.56 11.85 6.11
N GLU A 26 -8.28 12.18 5.05
CA GLU A 26 -9.72 12.47 5.14
C GLU A 26 -10.47 11.46 4.27
N GLY A 27 -11.33 10.66 4.93
CA GLY A 27 -12.21 9.70 4.28
C GLY A 27 -11.79 8.24 4.41
N GLY A 28 -11.64 7.76 5.65
CA GLY A 28 -11.84 6.33 5.91
C GLY A 28 -13.30 6.00 5.67
N ASN A 29 -13.59 5.16 4.67
CA ASN A 29 -14.91 4.55 4.53
C ASN A 29 -15.11 3.63 5.75
N LYS A 30 -16.12 3.90 6.59
CA LYS A 30 -16.42 3.17 7.83
C LYS A 30 -17.23 1.90 7.56
N ASP A 31 -17.01 1.27 6.41
CA ASP A 31 -17.88 0.19 5.94
C ASP A 31 -17.00 -1.02 5.63
N GLY A 32 -16.95 -1.95 6.59
CA GLY A 32 -16.47 -3.31 6.36
C GLY A 32 -15.43 -3.80 7.34
N SER A 33 -15.90 -4.47 8.39
CA SER A 33 -15.19 -5.41 9.27
C SER A 33 -13.86 -4.94 9.88
N GLY A 34 -13.94 -4.60 11.16
CA GLY A 34 -13.28 -5.52 12.09
C GLY A 34 -12.07 -4.98 12.79
N ASP A 35 -10.86 -5.15 12.27
CA ASP A 35 -9.74 -5.44 13.19
C ASP A 35 -8.45 -4.64 12.91
N ASP A 36 -8.39 -3.89 11.80
CA ASP A 36 -7.11 -3.41 11.24
C ASP A 36 -6.96 -1.88 11.16
N ALA A 37 -7.64 -1.11 12.02
CA ALA A 37 -7.43 0.35 12.09
C ALA A 37 -6.11 0.67 12.84
N SER A 38 -5.02 0.01 12.48
CA SER A 38 -3.68 0.35 12.96
C SER A 38 -3.16 1.52 12.13
N THR A 39 -3.62 2.73 12.48
CA THR A 39 -2.94 3.97 12.11
C THR A 39 -1.69 4.08 12.99
N TYR A 40 -0.66 3.26 12.74
CA TYR A 40 0.64 3.51 13.34
C TYR A 40 1.21 4.78 12.70
N LYS A 41 1.65 5.72 13.53
CA LYS A 41 2.16 7.03 13.16
C LYS A 41 3.24 6.86 12.07
N GLY A 42 2.92 7.20 10.82
CA GLY A 42 3.79 6.93 9.66
C GLY A 42 3.43 5.66 8.88
N SER A 43 2.16 5.32 8.79
CA SER A 43 1.66 4.36 7.81
C SER A 43 0.16 4.49 7.59
N GLY A 44 -0.30 3.87 6.51
CA GLY A 44 -1.72 3.60 6.36
C GLY A 44 -2.00 2.75 5.15
N ARG A 45 -3.29 2.69 4.84
CA ARG A 45 -3.83 1.94 3.71
C ARG A 45 -4.54 2.94 2.81
N ILE A 46 -4.32 2.82 1.51
CA ILE A 46 -5.04 3.61 0.51
C ILE A 46 -5.79 2.67 -0.42
N ASN A 47 -7.05 2.98 -0.69
CA ASN A 47 -7.82 2.25 -1.69
C ASN A 47 -7.77 3.00 -3.02
N ILE A 48 -7.03 2.48 -3.99
CA ILE A 48 -6.82 3.12 -5.29
C ILE A 48 -8.11 3.19 -6.12
N THR A 49 -9.15 2.42 -5.77
CA THR A 49 -10.46 2.49 -6.43
C THR A 49 -11.25 3.74 -6.06
N ASN A 50 -10.84 4.49 -5.03
CA ASN A 50 -11.48 5.73 -4.63
C ASN A 50 -11.38 6.79 -5.74
N ARG A 51 -12.49 7.52 -5.96
CA ARG A 51 -12.61 8.53 -7.03
C ARG A 51 -11.56 9.64 -6.96
N ARG A 52 -11.06 9.98 -5.77
CA ARG A 52 -10.03 11.01 -5.56
C ARG A 52 -8.74 10.74 -6.35
N PHE A 53 -8.44 9.47 -6.62
CA PHE A 53 -7.24 9.07 -7.33
C PHE A 53 -7.33 9.23 -8.85
N LYS A 54 -8.53 9.44 -9.40
CA LYS A 54 -8.76 9.55 -10.85
C LYS A 54 -7.92 10.66 -11.52
N THR A 55 -7.65 11.75 -10.82
CA THR A 55 -6.97 12.94 -11.35
C THR A 55 -5.55 13.13 -10.82
N GLN A 56 -5.05 12.18 -10.01
CA GLN A 56 -3.69 12.24 -9.43
C GLN A 56 -2.66 11.65 -10.39
N TYR A 57 -2.35 12.39 -11.46
CA TYR A 57 -1.40 11.95 -12.50
C TYR A 57 0.07 12.18 -12.13
N ARG A 58 0.34 13.12 -11.21
CA ARG A 58 1.71 13.52 -10.84
C ARG A 58 2.26 12.74 -9.65
N GLU A 59 1.37 12.17 -8.83
CA GLU A 59 1.74 11.48 -7.61
C GLU A 59 1.96 9.99 -7.88
N VAL A 60 3.11 9.48 -7.42
CA VAL A 60 3.39 8.05 -7.36
C VAL A 60 2.61 7.40 -6.20
N LEU A 61 2.55 6.07 -6.18
CA LEU A 61 1.82 5.36 -5.13
C LEU A 61 2.34 5.69 -3.72
N ASP A 62 3.64 5.53 -3.50
CA ASP A 62 4.35 5.92 -2.27
C ASP A 62 5.75 6.45 -2.62
N PRO A 63 6.06 7.73 -2.31
CA PRO A 63 7.36 8.33 -2.64
C PRO A 63 8.53 7.76 -1.82
N THR A 64 8.25 7.10 -0.70
CA THR A 64 9.28 6.50 0.16
C THR A 64 9.54 5.03 -0.18
N CYS A 65 8.72 4.43 -1.05
CA CYS A 65 8.84 3.04 -1.44
C CYS A 65 9.79 2.89 -2.63
N ASP A 66 10.66 1.90 -2.54
CA ASP A 66 11.66 1.59 -3.56
C ASP A 66 11.28 0.35 -4.39
N CYS A 67 10.00 -0.03 -4.40
CA CYS A 67 9.53 -1.13 -5.23
C CYS A 67 9.59 -0.78 -6.72
N HIS A 68 9.55 -1.79 -7.59
CA HIS A 68 9.53 -1.61 -9.03
C HIS A 68 8.44 -0.64 -9.50
N VAL A 69 7.25 -0.69 -8.88
CA VAL A 69 6.11 0.14 -9.26
C VAL A 69 6.35 1.61 -8.93
N CYS A 70 6.86 1.89 -7.72
CA CYS A 70 7.14 3.26 -7.29
C CYS A 70 8.37 3.83 -8.01
N ARG A 71 9.41 3.01 -8.26
CA ARG A 71 10.61 3.42 -9.01
C ARG A 71 10.32 3.74 -10.47
N GLN A 72 9.41 3.00 -11.12
CA GLN A 72 8.98 3.31 -12.49
C GLN A 72 8.09 4.55 -12.58
N GLY A 73 7.60 5.08 -11.45
CA GLY A 73 6.77 6.27 -11.44
C GLY A 73 5.34 6.02 -11.92
N PHE A 74 4.78 4.81 -11.74
CA PHE A 74 3.36 4.58 -12.02
C PHE A 74 2.51 5.48 -11.12
N SER A 75 1.70 6.33 -11.75
CA SER A 75 0.87 7.30 -11.04
C SER A 75 -0.34 6.65 -10.37
N ARG A 76 -0.85 7.29 -9.31
CA ARG A 76 -2.08 6.86 -8.63
C ARG A 76 -3.27 6.82 -9.58
N ALA A 77 -3.38 7.79 -10.49
CA ALA A 77 -4.41 7.82 -11.53
C ALA A 77 -4.31 6.64 -12.51
N TYR A 78 -3.10 6.26 -12.90
CA TYR A 78 -2.90 5.10 -13.78
C TYR A 78 -3.34 3.79 -13.10
N LEU A 79 -2.95 3.61 -11.83
CA LEU A 79 -3.39 2.45 -11.06
C LEU A 79 -4.92 2.45 -10.88
N HIS A 80 -5.53 3.59 -10.56
CA HIS A 80 -7.00 3.73 -10.50
C HIS A 80 -7.66 3.32 -11.83
N HIS A 81 -7.10 3.76 -12.96
CA HIS A 81 -7.58 3.41 -14.29
C HIS A 81 -7.52 1.91 -14.55
N LEU A 82 -6.41 1.23 -14.22
CA LEU A 82 -6.27 -0.23 -14.38
C LEU A 82 -7.34 -1.00 -13.59
N PHE A 83 -7.60 -0.60 -12.35
CA PHE A 83 -8.66 -1.20 -11.54
C PHE A 83 -10.05 -0.94 -12.11
N LYS A 84 -10.28 0.26 -12.65
CA LYS A 84 -11.56 0.60 -13.28
C LYS A 84 -11.78 -0.17 -14.58
N ALA A 85 -10.72 -0.40 -15.35
CA ALA A 85 -10.71 -1.18 -16.59
C ALA A 85 -10.75 -2.71 -16.35
N ARG A 86 -10.61 -3.15 -15.09
CA ARG A 86 -10.50 -4.57 -14.70
C ARG A 86 -9.30 -5.29 -15.32
N GLU A 87 -8.21 -4.56 -15.51
CA GLU A 87 -6.95 -5.09 -16.04
C GLU A 87 -6.17 -5.85 -14.95
N PRO A 88 -5.73 -7.11 -15.20
CA PRO A 88 -5.02 -7.90 -14.21
C PRO A 88 -3.66 -7.31 -13.80
N LEU A 89 -3.08 -6.46 -14.65
CA LEU A 89 -1.85 -5.74 -14.36
C LEU A 89 -1.98 -4.90 -13.07
N GLY A 90 -3.15 -4.31 -12.80
CA GLY A 90 -3.37 -3.55 -11.58
C GLY A 90 -3.17 -4.38 -10.31
N HIS A 91 -3.65 -5.63 -10.31
CA HIS A 91 -3.47 -6.56 -9.19
C HIS A 91 -1.99 -6.93 -9.00
N GLN A 92 -1.26 -7.15 -10.09
CA GLN A 92 0.16 -7.51 -10.02
C GLN A 92 1.00 -6.35 -9.48
N LEU A 93 0.76 -5.14 -9.96
CA LEU A 93 1.48 -3.95 -9.49
C LEU A 93 1.23 -3.70 -7.99
N LEU A 94 -0.02 -3.78 -7.53
CA LEU A 94 -0.32 -3.62 -6.10
C LEU A 94 0.27 -4.75 -5.25
N ALA A 95 0.28 -5.99 -5.75
CA ALA A 95 0.92 -7.11 -5.05
C ALA A 95 2.43 -6.89 -4.88
N ILE A 96 3.13 -6.46 -5.94
CA ILE A 96 4.57 -6.15 -5.89
C ILE A 96 4.84 -5.06 -4.84
N HIS A 97 4.04 -4.00 -4.84
CA HIS A 97 4.17 -2.90 -3.88
C HIS A 97 3.93 -3.36 -2.44
N ASN A 98 2.81 -4.05 -2.18
CA ASN A 98 2.44 -4.49 -0.84
C ASN A 98 3.43 -5.51 -0.26
N LEU A 99 3.97 -6.41 -1.10
CA LEU A 99 5.01 -7.34 -0.68
C LEU A 99 6.31 -6.60 -0.31
N ARG A 100 6.72 -5.60 -1.11
CA ARG A 100 7.89 -4.79 -0.77
C ARG A 100 7.70 -4.04 0.55
N TYR A 101 6.52 -3.48 0.75
CA TYR A 101 6.16 -2.82 2.00
C TYR A 101 6.33 -3.75 3.21
N MET A 102 5.74 -4.94 3.17
CA MET A 102 5.82 -5.92 4.26
C MET A 102 7.26 -6.37 4.52
N ASN A 103 8.04 -6.61 3.47
CA ASN A 103 9.46 -6.96 3.60
C ASN A 103 10.27 -5.86 4.29
N ASN A 104 10.03 -4.60 3.94
CA ASN A 104 10.68 -3.45 4.57
C ASN A 104 10.23 -3.27 6.02
N LEU A 105 8.94 -3.49 6.32
CA LEU A 105 8.43 -3.46 7.69
C LEU A 105 9.11 -4.51 8.58
N MET A 106 9.19 -5.76 8.11
CA MET A 106 9.86 -6.84 8.84
C MET A 106 11.36 -6.58 9.01
N ALA A 107 12.02 -6.01 7.99
CA ALA A 107 13.41 -5.59 8.12
C ALA A 107 13.59 -4.54 9.22
N ARG A 108 12.73 -3.50 9.26
CA ARG A 108 12.76 -2.45 10.29
C ARG A 108 12.53 -3.00 11.70
N ILE A 109 11.55 -3.90 11.86
CA ILE A 109 11.28 -4.55 13.14
C ILE A 109 12.51 -5.34 13.60
N ARG A 110 13.11 -6.16 12.72
CA ARG A 110 14.33 -6.91 13.06
C ARG A 110 15.49 -6.00 13.46
N SER A 111 15.69 -4.89 12.74
CA SER A 111 16.72 -3.91 13.09
C SER A 111 16.45 -3.22 14.43
N ALA A 112 15.19 -2.90 14.76
CA ALA A 112 14.83 -2.32 16.04
C ALA A 112 15.05 -3.29 17.21
N ILE A 113 14.75 -4.60 17.03
CA ILE A 113 15.08 -5.65 18.01
C ILE A 113 16.59 -5.69 18.26
N TRP A 114 17.41 -5.68 17.20
CA TRP A 114 18.86 -5.71 17.35
C TRP A 114 19.46 -4.48 18.03
N ARG A 115 18.77 -3.34 17.97
CA ARG A 115 19.18 -2.09 18.64
C ARG A 115 18.56 -1.92 20.02
N ASP A 116 17.73 -2.87 20.48
CA ASP A 116 17.01 -2.81 21.75
C ASP A 116 16.13 -1.55 21.87
N GLU A 117 15.53 -1.12 20.75
CA GLU A 117 14.70 0.09 20.63
C GLU A 117 13.19 -0.20 20.67
N ILE A 118 12.78 -1.36 21.20
CA ILE A 118 11.37 -1.83 21.25
C ILE A 118 10.88 -1.84 22.69
#